data_AF-A0A4Q2X4A0-F1
#
_entry.id   AF-A0A4Q2X4A0-F1
#
_cell.length_a   1.000
_cell.length_b   1.000
_cell.length_c   1.000
_cell.angle_alpha   90.00
_cell.angle_beta   90.00
_cell.angle_gamma   90.00
#
_symmetry.space_group_name_H-M   'P 1'
#
loop_
_entity.id
_entity.type
_entity.pdbx_description
1 polymer ?
#
loop_
_entity_poly.entity_id
_entity_poly.type
_entity_poly.pdbx_seq_one_letter_code
_entity_poly.pdbx_strand_id
1 'polypeptide(L)'
;MSEDLDFLPTSVQIYMMFIKTYMEYDLQTFEEVASKKGFDGKLGVAMITNACAAMNVVGWLFHQKFSNPVGDGKLFEYLLADERFFQKGELAFKPLYQLVRCGVVHQYYPKSMNIAINPASNEIYGQVWNKPVVNAIAFYRRIFKVVMKADSIIQNLSQESLRDFDLKLLLRQRMDLEDAEAADFKIANLPVFSEGHVIQQ
;
A
#
# COMPACT_ATOMS: atom_id res chain seq x y z
N MET A 1 -5.54 42.95 -6.82
CA MET A 1 -6.20 41.66 -7.08
C MET A 1 -5.07 40.65 -7.17
N SER A 2 -4.81 39.91 -6.09
CA SER A 2 -3.86 38.80 -6.13
C SER A 2 -4.49 37.74 -6.99
N GLU A 3 -3.86 37.43 -8.12
CA GLU A 3 -4.19 36.24 -8.89
C GLU A 3 -4.07 35.06 -7.93
N ASP A 4 -5.19 34.39 -7.69
CA ASP A 4 -5.23 33.03 -7.19
C ASP A 4 -4.42 32.20 -8.19
N LEU A 5 -3.11 32.10 -7.95
CA LEU A 5 -2.28 31.05 -8.51
C LEU A 5 -2.90 29.77 -8.01
N ASP A 6 -3.75 29.17 -8.84
CA ASP A 6 -4.29 27.83 -8.66
C ASP A 6 -3.17 26.95 -8.15
N PHE A 7 -3.25 26.56 -6.88
CA PHE A 7 -2.24 25.76 -6.23
C PHE A 7 -2.28 24.38 -6.90
N LEU A 8 -1.44 24.19 -7.92
CA LEU A 8 -1.31 22.91 -8.58
C LEU A 8 -0.88 21.87 -7.53
N PRO A 9 -1.59 20.73 -7.44
CA PRO A 9 -1.25 19.70 -6.47
C PRO A 9 0.16 19.16 -6.74
N THR A 10 0.90 18.90 -5.66
CA THR A 10 2.25 18.32 -5.72
C THR A 10 2.22 16.87 -6.19
N SER A 11 3.38 16.33 -6.58
CA SER A 11 3.48 14.96 -7.11
C SER A 11 3.00 13.92 -6.10
N VAL A 12 3.34 14.10 -4.82
CA VAL A 12 2.90 13.22 -3.73
C VAL A 12 1.40 13.33 -3.47
N GLN A 13 0.80 14.51 -3.60
CA GLN A 13 -0.65 14.68 -3.47
C GLN A 13 -1.39 13.96 -4.61
N ILE A 14 -0.89 14.08 -5.84
CA ILE A 14 -1.44 13.38 -7.01
C ILE A 14 -1.30 11.87 -6.84
N TYR A 15 -0.12 11.40 -6.40
CA TYR A 15 0.17 9.98 -6.22
C TYR A 15 -0.66 9.34 -5.12
N MET A 16 -0.83 10.02 -3.97
CA MET A 16 -1.71 9.54 -2.90
C MET A 16 -3.17 9.52 -3.30
N MET A 17 -3.62 10.53 -4.07
CA MET A 17 -4.96 10.52 -4.66
C MET A 17 -5.13 9.31 -5.59
N PHE A 18 -4.15 9.01 -6.44
CA PHE A 18 -4.18 7.85 -7.32
C PHE A 18 -4.26 6.53 -6.54
N ILE A 19 -3.40 6.31 -5.55
CA ILE A 19 -3.43 5.09 -4.72
C ILE A 19 -4.78 4.94 -4.04
N LYS A 20 -5.31 6.01 -3.45
CA LYS A 20 -6.63 6.00 -2.81
C LYS A 20 -7.72 5.58 -3.79
N THR A 21 -7.81 6.24 -4.95
CA THR A 21 -8.82 5.97 -5.96
C THR A 21 -8.70 4.54 -6.51
N TYR A 22 -7.48 4.09 -6.78
CA TYR A 22 -7.22 2.73 -7.23
C TYR A 22 -7.66 1.70 -6.19
N MET A 23 -7.28 1.89 -4.92
CA MET A 23 -7.68 0.99 -3.86
C MET A 23 -9.19 0.98 -3.62
N GLU A 24 -9.87 2.11 -3.75
CA GLU A 24 -11.32 2.20 -3.64
C GLU A 24 -12.02 1.39 -4.74
N TYR A 25 -11.57 1.55 -5.99
CA TYR A 25 -12.06 0.79 -7.13
C TYR A 25 -11.82 -0.72 -6.97
N ASP A 26 -10.60 -1.09 -6.55
CA ASP A 26 -10.24 -2.47 -6.26
C ASP A 26 -11.12 -3.06 -5.15
N LEU A 27 -11.36 -2.31 -4.06
CA LEU A 27 -12.20 -2.77 -2.96
C LEU A 27 -13.63 -3.05 -3.43
N GLN A 28 -14.23 -2.14 -4.21
CA GLN A 28 -15.56 -2.35 -4.78
C GLN A 28 -15.61 -3.61 -5.66
N THR A 29 -14.62 -3.76 -6.54
CA THR A 29 -14.49 -4.93 -7.42
C THR A 29 -14.32 -6.23 -6.61
N PHE A 30 -13.46 -6.20 -5.60
CA PHE A 30 -13.20 -7.33 -4.70
C PHE A 30 -14.42 -7.73 -3.90
N GLU A 31 -15.19 -6.77 -3.37
CA GLU A 31 -16.43 -7.04 -2.64
C GLU A 31 -17.50 -7.65 -3.56
N GLU A 32 -17.63 -7.13 -4.78
CA GLU A 32 -18.54 -7.68 -5.78
C GLU A 32 -18.18 -9.13 -6.13
N VAL A 33 -16.91 -9.41 -6.45
CA VAL A 33 -16.46 -10.76 -6.81
C VAL A 33 -16.56 -11.71 -5.63
N ALA A 34 -16.17 -11.28 -4.42
CA ALA A 34 -16.23 -12.09 -3.21
C ALA A 34 -17.66 -12.53 -2.88
N SER A 35 -18.65 -11.64 -3.06
CA SER A 35 -20.06 -11.96 -2.84
C SER A 35 -20.63 -13.01 -3.80
N LYS A 36 -20.04 -13.14 -5.00
CA LYS A 36 -20.49 -14.05 -6.06
C LYS A 36 -19.79 -15.41 -6.06
N LYS A 37 -18.49 -15.45 -5.77
CA LYS A 37 -17.63 -16.64 -5.97
C LYS A 37 -17.15 -17.30 -4.67
N GLY A 38 -17.35 -16.67 -3.51
CA GLY A 38 -16.86 -17.20 -2.24
C GLY A 38 -15.32 -17.23 -2.14
N PHE A 39 -14.79 -18.23 -1.43
CA PHE A 39 -13.38 -18.34 -1.05
C PHE A 39 -12.45 -18.61 -2.26
N ASP A 40 -12.00 -17.56 -2.95
CA ASP A 40 -10.97 -17.65 -4.00
C ASP A 40 -9.60 -17.29 -3.43
N GLY A 41 -8.74 -18.30 -3.26
CA GLY A 41 -7.38 -18.12 -2.75
C GLY A 41 -6.54 -17.17 -3.61
N LYS A 42 -6.70 -17.15 -4.94
CA LYS A 42 -5.95 -16.23 -5.81
C LYS A 42 -6.42 -14.78 -5.66
N LEU A 43 -7.73 -14.59 -5.49
CA LEU A 43 -8.30 -13.27 -5.24
C LEU A 43 -7.82 -12.72 -3.90
N GLY A 44 -7.84 -13.54 -2.85
CA GLY A 44 -7.38 -13.12 -1.51
C GLY A 44 -5.90 -12.77 -1.51
N VAL A 45 -5.12 -13.50 -2.29
CA VAL A 45 -3.72 -13.21 -2.53
C VAL A 45 -3.50 -11.86 -3.22
N ALA A 46 -4.27 -11.54 -4.26
CA ALA A 46 -4.21 -10.24 -4.93
C ALA A 46 -4.55 -9.09 -3.96
N MET A 47 -5.60 -9.24 -3.15
CA MET A 47 -5.97 -8.27 -2.11
C MET A 47 -4.79 -8.01 -1.15
N ILE A 48 -4.21 -9.06 -0.56
CA ILE A 48 -3.08 -8.91 0.36
C ILE A 48 -1.90 -8.18 -0.32
N THR A 49 -1.59 -8.54 -1.57
CA THR A 49 -0.47 -7.96 -2.32
C THR A 49 -0.67 -6.46 -2.52
N ASN A 50 -1.84 -6.04 -3.02
CA ASN A 50 -2.16 -4.64 -3.27
C ASN A 50 -2.16 -3.82 -1.97
N ALA A 51 -2.73 -4.37 -0.88
CA ALA A 51 -2.69 -3.73 0.43
C ALA A 51 -1.25 -3.59 0.97
N CYS A 52 -0.42 -4.63 0.86
CA CYS A 52 0.97 -4.58 1.28
C CYS A 52 1.80 -3.56 0.48
N ALA A 53 1.58 -3.45 -0.83
CA ALA A 53 2.21 -2.42 -1.66
C ALA A 53 1.84 -1.00 -1.19
N ALA A 54 0.55 -0.76 -0.91
CA ALA A 54 0.10 0.53 -0.39
C ALA A 54 0.69 0.86 0.99
N MET A 55 0.76 -0.12 1.90
CA MET A 55 1.43 0.05 3.19
C MET A 55 2.91 0.39 3.03
N ASN A 56 3.60 -0.23 2.08
CA ASN A 56 5.00 0.02 1.84
C ASN A 56 5.23 1.48 1.40
N VAL A 57 4.40 2.01 0.49
CA VAL A 57 4.44 3.44 0.11
C VAL A 57 4.22 4.33 1.32
N VAL A 58 3.16 4.10 2.11
CA VAL A 58 2.86 4.93 3.29
C VAL A 58 4.00 4.88 4.30
N GLY A 59 4.52 3.68 4.59
CA GLY A 59 5.64 3.50 5.51
C GLY A 59 6.88 4.26 5.05
N TRP A 60 7.15 4.21 3.75
CA TRP A 60 8.28 4.89 3.14
C TRP A 60 8.12 6.42 3.20
N LEU A 61 6.94 6.97 2.86
CA LEU A 61 6.67 8.42 2.94
C LEU A 61 6.82 8.98 4.37
N PHE A 62 6.28 8.27 5.37
CA PHE A 62 6.22 8.78 6.75
C PHE A 62 7.43 8.44 7.62
N HIS A 63 8.20 7.39 7.30
CA HIS A 63 9.27 6.90 8.17
C HIS A 63 10.64 6.79 7.52
N GLN A 64 10.77 6.95 6.20
CA GLN A 64 12.08 6.95 5.56
C GLN A 64 12.88 8.21 5.92
N LYS A 65 14.19 8.05 6.12
CA LYS A 65 15.12 9.15 6.37
C LYS A 65 16.19 9.19 5.29
N PHE A 66 16.43 10.36 4.69
CA PHE A 66 17.47 10.52 3.66
C PHE A 66 18.88 10.29 4.19
N SER A 67 19.15 10.70 5.42
CA SER A 67 20.47 10.55 6.04
C SER A 67 20.80 9.13 6.49
N ASN A 68 19.79 8.27 6.63
CA ASN A 68 19.96 6.90 7.10
C ASN A 68 18.84 6.01 6.55
N PRO A 69 19.07 5.38 5.38
CA PRO A 69 18.08 4.52 4.75
C PRO A 69 17.61 3.41 5.69
N VAL A 70 16.30 3.36 5.91
CA VAL A 70 15.61 2.32 6.67
C VAL A 70 15.12 1.27 5.68
N GLY A 71 15.49 0.01 5.91
CA GLY A 71 15.00 -1.11 5.10
C GLY A 71 13.51 -1.40 5.33
N ASP A 72 12.84 -1.98 4.33
CA ASP A 72 11.38 -2.18 4.33
C ASP A 72 10.83 -2.81 5.61
N GLY A 73 11.48 -3.86 6.14
CA GLY A 73 11.00 -4.50 7.37
C GLY A 73 10.87 -3.54 8.54
N LYS A 74 11.85 -2.65 8.72
CA LYS A 74 11.79 -1.62 9.76
C LYS A 74 10.78 -0.52 9.44
N LEU A 75 10.60 -0.15 8.17
CA LEU A 75 9.55 0.81 7.78
C LEU A 75 8.16 0.30 8.16
N PHE A 76 7.91 -1.00 7.97
CA PHE A 76 6.66 -1.64 8.42
C PHE A 76 6.53 -1.68 9.93
N GLU A 77 7.60 -2.00 10.68
CA GLU A 77 7.58 -1.94 12.15
C GLU A 77 7.23 -0.54 12.64
N TYR A 78 7.85 0.49 12.06
CA TYR A 78 7.60 1.88 12.41
C TYR A 78 6.16 2.29 12.07
N LEU A 79 5.67 1.92 10.90
CA LEU A 79 4.30 2.21 10.50
C LEU A 79 3.27 1.54 11.43
N LEU A 80 3.47 0.27 11.80
CA LEU A 80 2.59 -0.45 12.71
C LEU A 80 2.64 0.10 14.15
N ALA A 81 3.75 0.73 14.53
CA ALA A 81 3.90 1.39 15.83
C ALA A 81 3.38 2.84 15.83
N ASP A 82 3.05 3.40 14.67
CA ASP A 82 2.57 4.77 14.56
C ASP A 82 1.09 4.87 14.92
N GLU A 83 0.79 5.48 16.06
CA GLU A 83 -0.57 5.65 16.59
C GLU A 83 -1.46 6.54 15.70
N ARG A 84 -0.86 7.30 14.76
CA ARG A 84 -1.64 7.96 13.71
C ARG A 84 -2.28 6.91 12.82
N PHE A 85 -1.66 5.77 12.55
CA PHE A 85 -2.16 4.82 11.56
C PHE A 85 -2.75 3.57 12.18
N PHE A 86 -2.22 3.08 13.30
CA PHE A 86 -2.63 1.82 13.93
C PHE A 86 -2.76 1.92 15.43
N GLN A 87 -3.70 1.17 16.00
CA GLN A 87 -3.72 0.94 17.45
C GLN A 87 -2.68 -0.12 17.81
N LYS A 88 -2.08 -0.01 19.00
CA LYS A 88 -1.09 -0.97 19.47
C LYS A 88 -1.66 -2.38 19.47
N GLY A 89 -0.98 -3.30 18.76
CA GLY A 89 -1.36 -4.70 18.67
C GLY A 89 -2.48 -5.02 17.67
N GLU A 90 -2.95 -4.03 16.90
CA GLU A 90 -3.99 -4.22 15.89
C GLU A 90 -3.56 -5.17 14.76
N LEU A 91 -2.28 -5.10 14.37
CA LEU A 91 -1.67 -6.01 13.39
C LEU A 91 -0.38 -6.61 13.94
N ALA A 92 -0.14 -7.88 13.61
CA ALA A 92 1.09 -8.56 13.98
C ALA A 92 2.15 -8.37 12.90
N PHE A 93 3.30 -7.77 13.26
CA PHE A 93 4.40 -7.48 12.33
C PHE A 93 4.94 -8.72 11.63
N LYS A 94 5.24 -9.80 12.38
CA LYS A 94 5.90 -10.99 11.82
C LYS A 94 5.08 -11.69 10.73
N PRO A 95 3.78 -11.96 10.91
CA PRO A 95 2.91 -12.43 9.82
C PRO A 95 2.88 -11.46 8.64
N LEU A 96 2.82 -10.14 8.90
CA LEU A 96 2.68 -9.12 7.86
C LEU A 96 3.95 -8.96 7.02
N TYR A 97 5.13 -8.92 7.63
CA TYR A 97 6.40 -8.83 6.90
C TYR A 97 6.66 -10.06 6.01
N GLN A 98 6.23 -11.24 6.45
CA GLN A 98 6.28 -12.46 5.65
C GLN A 98 5.35 -12.39 4.43
N LEU A 99 4.23 -11.66 4.50
CA LEU A 99 3.33 -11.43 3.36
C LEU A 99 3.89 -10.39 2.37
N VAL A 100 4.68 -9.42 2.85
CA VAL A 100 5.17 -8.27 2.08
C VAL A 100 6.42 -8.59 1.24
N ARG A 101 7.31 -9.48 1.71
CA ARG A 101 8.53 -9.84 0.96
C ARG A 101 8.14 -10.67 -0.27
N CYS A 102 7.97 -9.97 -1.39
CA CYS A 102 8.28 -10.33 -2.77
C CYS A 102 7.09 -10.05 -3.71
N GLY A 103 7.37 -9.30 -4.79
CA GLY A 103 6.60 -9.29 -6.05
C GLY A 103 6.52 -10.66 -6.75
N VAL A 104 6.82 -11.74 -6.02
CA VAL A 104 6.55 -13.13 -6.37
C VAL A 104 5.84 -13.73 -5.17
N VAL A 105 4.55 -13.49 -5.17
CA VAL A 105 3.62 -13.82 -4.11
C VAL A 105 3.54 -15.34 -3.84
N HIS A 106 4.17 -16.19 -4.67
CA HIS A 106 4.09 -17.64 -4.54
C HIS A 106 5.11 -18.33 -3.60
N GLN A 107 6.12 -17.65 -3.03
CA GLN A 107 7.21 -18.36 -2.32
C GLN A 107 7.45 -18.01 -0.84
N TYR A 108 6.80 -16.99 -0.27
CA TYR A 108 7.11 -16.55 1.10
C TYR A 108 5.93 -16.37 2.05
N TYR A 109 4.76 -16.94 1.74
CA TYR A 109 3.70 -17.01 2.75
C TYR A 109 4.24 -17.65 4.03
N PRO A 110 3.84 -17.15 5.21
CA PRO A 110 3.95 -17.96 6.41
C PRO A 110 3.27 -19.30 6.10
N LYS A 111 4.04 -20.40 6.00
CA LYS A 111 3.49 -21.76 5.92
C LYS A 111 2.49 -22.05 7.06
N SER A 112 2.46 -21.17 8.07
CA SER A 112 1.62 -21.22 9.25
C SER A 112 0.27 -20.53 9.13
N MET A 113 -0.12 -19.82 8.05
CA MET A 113 -1.41 -19.11 7.99
C MET A 113 -2.07 -19.18 6.60
N ASN A 114 -3.36 -19.52 6.54
CA ASN A 114 -4.10 -19.56 5.27
C ASN A 114 -4.70 -18.19 4.93
N ILE A 115 -5.05 -17.98 3.67
CA ILE A 115 -5.78 -16.80 3.22
C ILE A 115 -7.25 -17.16 3.01
N ALA A 116 -8.10 -16.28 3.51
CA ALA A 116 -9.54 -16.39 3.52
C ALA A 116 -10.19 -15.15 2.94
N ILE A 117 -11.37 -15.29 2.36
CA ILE A 117 -12.22 -14.16 2.00
C ILE A 117 -13.55 -14.35 2.72
N ASN A 118 -13.81 -13.51 3.71
CA ASN A 118 -15.10 -13.42 4.36
C ASN A 118 -15.56 -11.95 4.38
N PRO A 119 -16.35 -11.50 3.39
CA PRO A 119 -16.77 -10.11 3.29
C PRO A 119 -17.70 -9.67 4.43
N ALA A 120 -18.34 -10.62 5.12
CA ALA A 120 -19.23 -10.35 6.25
C ALA A 120 -18.48 -10.10 7.57
N SER A 121 -17.21 -10.48 7.68
CA SER A 121 -16.39 -10.25 8.86
C SER A 121 -15.42 -9.08 8.66
N ASN A 122 -15.25 -8.28 9.70
CA ASN A 122 -14.21 -7.25 9.78
C ASN A 122 -12.97 -7.71 10.57
N GLU A 123 -12.98 -8.93 11.09
CA GLU A 123 -11.80 -9.50 11.75
C GLU A 123 -10.74 -9.85 10.70
N ILE A 124 -9.53 -9.33 10.90
CA ILE A 124 -8.39 -9.55 10.02
C ILE A 124 -7.81 -10.95 10.25
N TYR A 125 -7.73 -11.38 11.50
CA TYR A 125 -7.23 -12.70 11.87
C TYR A 125 -8.36 -13.54 12.43
N GLY A 126 -8.36 -14.82 12.09
CA GLY A 126 -9.34 -15.77 12.61
C GLY A 126 -8.85 -17.21 12.51
N GLN A 127 -9.78 -18.14 12.63
CA GLN A 127 -9.52 -19.57 12.44
C GLN A 127 -10.57 -20.20 11.52
N VAL A 128 -10.11 -21.04 10.59
CA VAL A 128 -10.95 -21.89 9.75
C VAL A 128 -10.40 -23.31 9.86
N TRP A 129 -11.25 -24.26 10.27
CA TRP A 129 -10.86 -25.66 10.51
C TRP A 129 -9.59 -25.81 11.39
N ASN A 130 -9.54 -25.08 12.50
CA ASN A 130 -8.40 -25.02 13.45
C ASN A 130 -7.07 -24.56 12.83
N LYS A 131 -7.09 -24.01 11.61
CA LYS A 131 -5.93 -23.36 11.01
C LYS A 131 -6.09 -21.84 11.11
N PRO A 132 -5.06 -21.10 11.53
CA PRO A 132 -5.12 -19.65 11.55
C PRO A 132 -5.26 -19.12 10.12
N VAL A 133 -6.10 -18.11 9.95
CA VAL A 133 -6.36 -17.48 8.66
C VAL A 133 -6.24 -15.96 8.72
N VAL A 134 -5.82 -15.35 7.61
CA VAL A 134 -6.00 -13.93 7.35
C VAL A 134 -7.24 -13.76 6.49
N ASN A 135 -8.20 -12.96 6.93
CA ASN A 135 -9.29 -12.49 6.11
C ASN A 135 -8.79 -11.35 5.21
N ALA A 136 -8.51 -11.67 3.94
CA ALA A 136 -7.88 -10.76 2.99
C ALA A 136 -8.68 -9.49 2.76
N ILE A 137 -10.01 -9.58 2.71
CA ILE A 137 -10.86 -8.40 2.46
C ILE A 137 -10.96 -7.49 3.69
N ALA A 138 -10.99 -8.06 4.90
CA ALA A 138 -10.90 -7.26 6.13
C ALA A 138 -9.54 -6.57 6.26
N PHE A 139 -8.45 -7.27 5.92
CA PHE A 139 -7.12 -6.68 5.84
C PHE A 139 -7.09 -5.52 4.84
N TYR A 140 -7.61 -5.74 3.63
CA TYR A 140 -7.66 -4.72 2.58
C TYR A 140 -8.43 -3.47 3.02
N ARG A 141 -9.64 -3.64 3.56
CA ARG A 141 -10.44 -2.53 4.12
C ARG A 141 -9.67 -1.76 5.18
N ARG A 142 -8.92 -2.46 6.04
CA ARG A 142 -8.15 -1.81 7.09
C ARG A 142 -7.00 -0.98 6.55
N ILE A 143 -6.27 -1.51 5.57
CA ILE A 143 -5.18 -0.78 4.93
C ILE A 143 -5.71 0.38 4.09
N PHE A 144 -6.84 0.22 3.41
CA PHE A 144 -7.47 1.33 2.71
C PHE A 144 -7.80 2.50 3.66
N LYS A 145 -8.26 2.23 4.90
CA LYS A 145 -8.41 3.28 5.93
C LYS A 145 -7.09 3.97 6.31
N VAL A 146 -5.96 3.24 6.32
CA VAL A 146 -4.63 3.84 6.53
C VAL A 146 -4.29 4.79 5.39
N VAL A 147 -4.50 4.35 4.14
CA VAL A 147 -4.24 5.16 2.95
C VAL A 147 -5.10 6.41 2.94
N MET A 148 -6.40 6.32 3.23
CA MET A 148 -7.27 7.48 3.34
C MET A 148 -6.77 8.46 4.41
N LYS A 149 -6.27 7.96 5.54
CA LYS A 149 -5.71 8.81 6.59
C LYS A 149 -4.39 9.45 6.18
N ALA A 150 -3.52 8.71 5.51
CA ALA A 150 -2.26 9.22 4.96
C ALA A 150 -2.51 10.31 3.91
N ASP A 151 -3.44 10.09 2.97
CA ASP A 151 -3.89 11.08 2.00
C ASP A 151 -4.40 12.32 2.70
N SER A 152 -5.34 12.18 3.66
CA SER A 152 -5.86 13.31 4.44
C SER A 152 -4.77 14.11 5.14
N ILE A 153 -3.76 13.46 5.73
CA ILE A 153 -2.62 14.18 6.33
C ILE A 153 -1.86 14.95 5.25
N ILE A 154 -1.50 14.30 4.15
CA ILE A 154 -0.71 14.89 3.06
C ILE A 154 -1.42 16.08 2.42
N GLN A 155 -2.74 15.99 2.18
CA GLN A 155 -3.51 17.10 1.63
C GLN A 155 -3.53 18.35 2.54
N ASN A 156 -3.30 18.19 3.84
CA ASN A 156 -3.30 19.27 4.82
C ASN A 156 -1.89 19.74 5.24
N LEU A 157 -0.84 19.23 4.60
CA LEU A 157 0.53 19.65 4.88
C LEU A 157 0.83 21.03 4.29
N SER A 158 1.80 21.73 4.89
CA SER A 158 2.36 22.94 4.31
C SER A 158 3.18 22.61 3.06
N GLN A 159 3.34 23.59 2.16
CA GLN A 159 4.16 23.45 0.95
C GLN A 159 5.61 23.04 1.23
N GLU A 160 6.19 23.53 2.32
CA GLU A 160 7.54 23.14 2.75
C GLU A 160 7.59 21.64 3.11
N SER A 161 6.59 21.16 3.86
CA SER A 161 6.51 19.74 4.23
C SER A 161 6.25 18.86 3.00
N LEU A 162 5.43 19.31 2.06
CA LEU A 162 5.14 18.56 0.82
C LEU A 162 6.39 18.31 -0.02
N ARG A 163 7.36 19.23 -0.05
CA ARG A 163 8.63 19.04 -0.78
C ARG A 163 9.45 17.86 -0.26
N ASP A 164 9.48 17.64 1.05
CA ASP A 164 10.15 16.46 1.64
C ASP A 164 9.51 15.17 1.14
N PHE A 165 8.17 15.14 1.10
CA PHE A 165 7.38 14.01 0.61
C PHE A 165 7.52 13.78 -0.90
N ASP A 166 7.63 14.83 -1.71
CA ASP A 166 7.91 14.74 -3.15
C ASP A 166 9.30 14.15 -3.43
N LEU A 167 10.34 14.68 -2.77
CA LEU A 167 11.70 14.18 -2.93
C LEU A 167 11.80 12.72 -2.51
N LYS A 168 11.10 12.39 -1.42
CA LYS A 168 10.84 11.03 -1.00
C LYS A 168 10.26 10.23 -2.18
N LEU A 169 9.06 10.56 -2.65
CA LEU A 169 8.39 9.77 -3.70
C LEU A 169 9.29 9.53 -4.92
N LEU A 170 10.00 10.55 -5.38
CA LEU A 170 10.93 10.46 -6.52
C LEU A 170 12.06 9.46 -6.27
N LEU A 171 12.71 9.52 -5.10
CA LEU A 171 13.77 8.58 -4.75
C LEU A 171 13.25 7.15 -4.68
N ARG A 172 12.03 6.95 -4.17
CA ARG A 172 11.42 5.62 -4.15
C ARG A 172 11.18 5.08 -5.55
N GLN A 173 10.56 5.87 -6.42
CA GLN A 173 10.30 5.48 -7.81
C GLN A 173 11.58 5.11 -8.55
N ARG A 174 12.66 5.85 -8.30
CA ARG A 174 13.98 5.53 -8.86
C ARG A 174 14.52 4.18 -8.36
N MET A 175 14.41 3.89 -7.07
CA MET A 175 14.82 2.59 -6.53
C MET A 175 13.99 1.45 -7.13
N ASP A 176 12.68 1.62 -7.26
CA ASP A 176 11.81 0.62 -7.88
C ASP A 176 12.18 0.36 -9.36
N LEU A 177 12.58 1.41 -10.10
CA LEU A 177 13.09 1.29 -11.47
C LEU A 177 14.42 0.54 -11.53
N GLU A 178 15.38 0.90 -10.68
CA GLU A 178 16.70 0.24 -10.59
C GLU A 178 16.54 -1.25 -10.23
N ASP A 179 15.65 -1.58 -9.29
CA ASP A 179 15.32 -2.96 -8.93
C ASP A 179 14.65 -3.73 -10.08
N ALA A 180 13.76 -3.09 -10.84
CA ALA A 180 13.09 -3.70 -11.99
C ALA A 180 14.07 -3.97 -13.14
N GLU A 181 14.98 -3.03 -13.42
CA GLU A 181 16.06 -3.19 -14.39
C GLU A 181 17.02 -4.31 -13.97
N ALA A 182 17.43 -4.35 -12.70
CA ALA A 182 18.31 -5.39 -12.17
C ALA A 182 17.66 -6.79 -12.19
N ALA A 183 16.32 -6.86 -12.10
CA ALA A 183 15.56 -8.09 -12.18
C ALA A 183 15.29 -8.57 -13.63
N ASP A 184 15.81 -7.87 -14.66
CA ASP A 184 15.53 -8.10 -16.08
C ASP A 184 14.01 -8.12 -16.38
N PHE A 185 13.24 -7.40 -15.56
CA PHE A 185 11.81 -7.27 -15.68
C PHE A 185 11.54 -6.25 -16.79
N LYS A 186 10.91 -6.66 -17.90
CA LYS A 186 10.50 -5.70 -18.94
C LYS A 186 9.48 -4.72 -18.36
N ILE A 187 9.92 -3.50 -18.08
CA ILE A 187 9.13 -2.35 -17.60
C ILE A 187 8.21 -1.85 -18.73
N ALA A 188 7.34 -2.70 -19.24
CA ALA A 188 6.34 -2.31 -20.24
C ALA A 188 5.02 -1.86 -19.60
N ASN A 189 4.87 -1.98 -18.28
CA ASN A 189 3.57 -1.83 -17.59
C ASN A 189 3.58 -0.90 -16.36
N LEU A 190 4.66 -0.16 -16.08
CA LEU A 190 4.63 0.84 -15.01
C LEU A 190 4.22 2.20 -15.59
N PRO A 191 3.23 2.90 -15.01
CA PRO A 191 2.87 4.23 -15.45
C PRO A 191 4.04 5.19 -15.19
N VAL A 192 4.62 5.71 -16.27
CA VAL A 192 5.61 6.80 -16.22
C VAL A 192 4.83 8.10 -16.06
N PHE A 193 4.99 8.75 -14.91
CA PHE A 193 4.43 10.09 -14.69
C PHE A 193 5.51 11.12 -15.03
N SER A 194 5.49 11.63 -16.26
CA SER A 194 6.20 12.86 -16.62
C SER A 194 5.20 14.00 -16.72
N GLU A 195 5.44 15.08 -15.99
CA GLU A 195 4.86 16.43 -16.18
C GLU A 195 3.45 16.46 -16.79
N GLY A 196 2.48 15.89 -16.07
CA GLY A 196 1.06 16.08 -16.34
C GLY A 196 0.44 15.27 -17.48
N HIS A 197 1.16 14.35 -18.14
CA HIS A 197 0.58 13.51 -19.19
C HIS A 197 0.86 12.02 -18.96
N VAL A 198 -0.20 11.21 -18.96
CA VAL A 198 -0.12 9.74 -19.05
C VAL A 198 0.27 9.41 -20.49
N ILE A 199 1.52 9.01 -20.72
CA ILE A 199 1.93 8.47 -22.02
C ILE A 199 1.53 6.99 -22.04
N GLN A 200 0.50 6.65 -22.81
CA GLN A 200 0.31 5.28 -23.29
C GLN A 200 1.30 5.05 -24.43
N GLN A 201 2.07 3.97 -24.36
CA GLN A 201 2.72 3.37 -25.53
C GLN A 201 1.79 2.33 -26.16
#